data_AF-A0A7S1K9F5-F1
#
_entry.id   AF-A0A7S1K9F5-F1
#
_cell.length_a   1.000
_cell.length_b   1.000
_cell.length_c   1.000
_cell.angle_alpha   90.00
_cell.angle_beta   90.00
_cell.angle_gamma   90.00
#
_symmetry.space_group_name_H-M   'P 1'
#
loop_
_entity.id
_entity.type
_entity.pdbx_description
1 polymer ?
#
loop_
_entity_poly.entity_id
_entity_poly.type
_entity_poly.pdbx_seq_one_letter_code
_entity_poly.pdbx_strand_id
1 'polypeptide(L)'
;PTDINNPTTLLYILEDWAHSIEFMSASQRAKEPRKIYLGRAVARPRKGPWWLRYDLTCRPVLGPTTMDNELAFLMANQAQVRAGNVVFDPFVGTGGLLIAASHFGGVCMGSDIDIRVLKGWGVARLNKEVQQPNDAHTTIFRNFREYGLPAPEVICSDNAAWVWRAPSP
;
A
#
# COMPACT_ATOMS: atom_id res chain seq x y z
N PRO A 1 -6.84 40.66 -6.79
CA PRO A 1 -7.61 40.13 -7.95
C PRO A 1 -8.05 38.70 -7.66
N THR A 2 -9.34 38.41 -7.82
CA THR A 2 -9.90 37.06 -7.59
C THR A 2 -9.86 36.29 -8.91
N ASP A 3 -9.06 35.23 -8.98
CA ASP A 3 -9.00 34.32 -10.13
C ASP A 3 -9.64 32.98 -9.73
N ILE A 4 -10.80 32.70 -10.30
CA ILE A 4 -11.57 31.47 -10.03
C ILE A 4 -10.96 30.26 -10.76
N ASN A 5 -10.29 30.49 -11.89
CA ASN A 5 -9.77 29.42 -12.74
C ASN A 5 -8.38 28.96 -12.27
N ASN A 6 -7.58 29.88 -11.73
CA ASN A 6 -6.26 29.56 -11.19
C ASN A 6 -6.01 30.20 -9.81
N PRO A 7 -6.77 29.79 -8.78
CA PRO A 7 -6.69 30.41 -7.46
C PRO A 7 -5.39 30.02 -6.75
N THR A 8 -4.62 31.03 -6.33
CA THR A 8 -3.45 30.86 -5.45
C THR A 8 -3.84 30.40 -4.04
N THR A 9 -5.02 30.80 -3.57
CA THR A 9 -5.59 30.38 -2.29
C THR A 9 -6.95 29.75 -2.55
N LEU A 10 -7.14 28.51 -2.08
CA LEU A 10 -8.42 27.82 -2.13
C LEU A 10 -8.99 27.74 -0.73
N LEU A 11 -10.24 28.17 -0.58
CA LEU A 11 -11.00 28.08 0.66
C LEU A 11 -12.08 27.01 0.48
N TYR A 12 -12.27 26.19 1.51
CA TYR A 12 -13.33 25.19 1.59
C TYR A 12 -14.32 25.58 2.67
N ILE A 13 -15.59 25.42 2.35
CA ILE A 13 -16.68 25.42 3.32
C ILE A 13 -17.11 23.96 3.48
N LEU A 14 -17.05 23.43 4.70
CA LEU A 14 -17.55 22.11 5.04
C LEU A 14 -18.71 22.25 6.01
N GLU A 15 -19.79 21.53 5.73
CA GLU A 15 -20.99 21.55 6.55
C GLU A 15 -21.18 20.18 7.21
N ASP A 16 -21.36 20.18 8.52
CA ASP A 16 -21.66 18.99 9.31
C ASP A 16 -23.16 18.94 9.58
N TRP A 17 -23.80 17.91 9.06
CA TRP A 17 -25.26 17.72 9.10
C TRP A 17 -25.61 16.53 9.98
N ALA A 18 -26.75 16.61 10.68
CA ALA A 18 -27.26 15.47 11.42
C ALA A 18 -27.55 14.29 10.48
N HIS A 19 -27.10 13.09 10.86
CA HIS A 19 -27.31 11.91 10.04
C HIS A 19 -28.77 11.44 10.15
N SER A 20 -29.30 10.83 9.09
CA SER A 20 -30.71 10.38 9.04
C SER A 20 -31.11 9.41 10.16
N ILE A 21 -30.14 8.69 10.72
CA ILE A 21 -30.31 7.73 11.83
C ILE A 21 -30.60 8.43 13.17
N GLU A 22 -30.39 9.74 13.25
CA GLU A 22 -30.62 10.54 14.44
C GLU A 22 -32.07 11.04 14.52
N PHE A 23 -32.88 10.77 13.50
CA PHE A 23 -34.30 11.11 13.47
C PHE A 23 -35.17 9.86 13.69
N MET A 24 -36.29 10.02 14.39
CA MET A 24 -37.25 8.92 14.62
C MET A 24 -37.97 8.47 13.35
N SER A 25 -37.94 9.27 12.29
CA SER A 25 -38.49 8.95 10.98
C SER A 25 -37.45 9.16 9.89
N ALA A 26 -37.31 8.18 9.00
CA ALA A 26 -36.40 8.26 7.84
C ALA A 26 -36.73 9.41 6.86
N SER A 27 -37.94 9.99 6.94
CA SER A 27 -38.35 11.14 6.13
C SER A 27 -37.96 12.50 6.71
N GLN A 28 -37.57 12.57 7.99
CA GLN A 28 -37.09 13.81 8.59
C GLN A 28 -35.63 14.06 8.17
N ARG A 29 -35.37 15.29 7.71
CA ARG A 29 -34.03 15.79 7.38
C ARG A 29 -33.72 17.01 8.24
N ALA A 30 -32.45 17.18 8.58
CA ALA A 30 -31.98 18.42 9.18
C ALA A 30 -32.26 19.61 8.25
N LYS A 31 -32.78 20.70 8.82
CA LYS A 31 -33.06 21.95 8.07
C LYS A 31 -31.85 22.88 8.02
N GLU A 32 -30.95 22.76 8.98
CA GLU A 32 -29.75 23.58 9.11
C GLU A 32 -28.54 22.70 9.50
N PRO A 33 -27.32 23.04 9.06
CA PRO A 33 -26.12 22.34 9.48
C PRO A 33 -25.85 22.60 10.96
N ARG A 34 -25.31 21.60 11.66
CA ARG A 34 -24.90 21.72 13.06
C ARG A 34 -23.73 22.68 13.21
N LYS A 35 -22.78 22.57 12.29
CA LYS A 35 -21.55 23.35 12.25
C LYS A 35 -21.16 23.61 10.82
N ILE A 36 -20.61 24.80 10.60
CA ILE A 36 -20.00 25.21 9.34
C ILE A 36 -18.53 25.48 9.63
N TYR A 37 -17.65 24.81 8.89
CA TYR A 37 -16.21 24.99 8.97
C TYR A 37 -15.73 25.75 7.73
N LEU A 38 -15.00 26.85 7.95
CA LEU A 38 -14.28 27.55 6.90
C LEU A 38 -12.79 27.28 7.07
N GLY A 39 -12.15 26.73 6.04
CA GLY A 39 -10.74 26.38 6.07
C GLY A 39 -10.01 26.75 4.80
N ARG A 40 -8.71 27.00 4.91
CA ARG A 40 -7.81 27.12 3.75
C ARG A 40 -7.28 25.74 3.38
N ALA A 41 -7.30 25.41 2.09
CA ALA A 41 -6.66 24.22 1.57
C ALA A 41 -5.14 24.28 1.80
N VAL A 42 -4.62 23.40 2.66
CA VAL A 42 -3.16 23.30 2.93
C VAL A 42 -2.50 22.31 1.98
N ALA A 43 -3.22 21.25 1.62
CA ALA A 43 -2.81 20.27 0.64
C ALA A 43 -3.99 19.97 -0.29
N ARG A 44 -3.68 19.58 -1.52
CA ARG A 44 -4.68 19.08 -2.47
C ARG A 44 -4.25 17.68 -2.89
N PRO A 45 -5.20 16.76 -3.08
CA PRO A 45 -4.88 15.50 -3.73
C PRO A 45 -4.30 15.79 -5.12
N ARG A 46 -3.25 15.05 -5.50
CA ARG A 46 -2.79 15.05 -6.89
C ARG A 46 -3.95 14.59 -7.80
N LYS A 47 -3.87 14.93 -9.10
CA LYS A 47 -4.79 14.35 -10.09
C LYS A 47 -4.58 12.83 -10.11
N GLY A 48 -5.49 12.10 -9.48
CA GLY A 48 -5.46 10.64 -9.35
C GLY A 48 -4.62 10.12 -8.16
N PRO A 49 -4.92 8.89 -7.70
CA PRO A 49 -4.11 8.22 -6.69
C PRO A 49 -2.69 8.00 -7.21
N TRP A 50 -1.69 8.53 -6.52
CA TRP A 50 -0.29 8.42 -6.94
C TRP A 50 0.21 6.97 -6.90
N TRP A 51 -0.45 6.10 -6.14
CA TRP A 51 -0.15 4.69 -6.02
C TRP A 51 -0.71 3.83 -7.18
N LEU A 52 -1.40 4.41 -8.16
CA LEU A 52 -1.93 3.68 -9.32
C LEU A 52 -0.88 2.85 -10.07
N ARG A 53 0.37 3.32 -10.12
CA ARG A 53 1.48 2.57 -10.73
C ARG A 53 1.76 1.22 -10.07
N TYR A 54 1.28 1.02 -8.84
CA TYR A 54 1.47 -0.22 -8.08
C TYR A 54 0.28 -1.17 -8.19
N ASP A 55 -0.83 -0.75 -8.81
CA ASP A 55 -2.06 -1.52 -8.95
C ASP A 55 -1.78 -2.99 -9.32
N LEU A 56 -2.56 -3.91 -8.77
CA LEU A 56 -2.37 -5.34 -8.97
C LEU A 56 -2.47 -5.73 -10.44
N THR A 57 -3.30 -5.02 -11.22
CA THR A 57 -3.41 -5.17 -12.68
C THR A 57 -2.10 -4.84 -13.40
N CYS A 58 -1.30 -3.92 -12.85
CA CYS A 58 0.01 -3.54 -13.36
C CYS A 58 1.18 -4.29 -12.70
N ARG A 59 0.92 -5.17 -11.73
CA ARG A 59 1.99 -5.85 -10.99
C ARG A 59 2.59 -7.00 -11.80
N PRO A 60 3.92 -7.06 -12.02
CA PRO A 60 4.53 -8.06 -12.89
C PRO A 60 4.41 -9.50 -12.35
N VAL A 61 4.60 -9.67 -11.04
CA VAL A 61 4.55 -10.97 -10.34
C VAL A 61 3.52 -10.93 -9.22
N LEU A 62 2.61 -11.91 -9.25
CA LEU A 62 1.52 -12.07 -8.27
C LEU A 62 1.71 -13.38 -7.47
N GLY A 63 1.40 -13.33 -6.18
CA GLY A 63 1.34 -14.50 -5.31
C GLY A 63 -0.06 -15.12 -5.27
N PRO A 64 -0.26 -16.25 -4.55
CA PRO A 64 -1.57 -16.86 -4.35
C PRO A 64 -2.57 -15.90 -3.71
N THR A 65 -2.13 -15.24 -2.64
CA THR A 65 -2.82 -14.13 -1.97
C THR A 65 -1.89 -12.94 -2.03
N THR A 66 -2.30 -11.89 -2.73
CA THR A 66 -1.46 -10.71 -2.95
C THR A 66 -2.04 -9.55 -2.17
N MET A 67 -1.22 -8.88 -1.34
CA MET A 67 -1.63 -7.72 -0.55
C MET A 67 -2.11 -6.59 -1.47
N ASP A 68 -3.27 -6.01 -1.14
CA ASP A 68 -3.81 -4.82 -1.80
C ASP A 68 -2.84 -3.64 -1.66
N ASN A 69 -2.66 -2.88 -2.74
CA ASN A 69 -1.69 -1.80 -2.77
C ASN A 69 -2.07 -0.62 -1.89
N GLU A 70 -3.34 -0.22 -1.92
CA GLU A 70 -3.80 0.93 -1.16
C GLU A 70 -3.63 0.65 0.33
N LEU A 71 -4.06 -0.54 0.76
CA LEU A 71 -3.86 -0.97 2.15
C LEU A 71 -2.37 -1.03 2.52
N ALA A 72 -1.49 -1.55 1.65
CA ALA A 72 -0.05 -1.58 1.91
C ALA A 72 0.54 -0.17 2.09
N PHE A 73 0.11 0.81 1.29
CA PHE A 73 0.54 2.20 1.44
C PHE A 73 -0.03 2.86 2.69
N LEU A 74 -1.26 2.55 3.08
CA LEU A 74 -1.81 3.01 4.35
C LEU A 74 -1.02 2.46 5.53
N MET A 75 -0.65 1.17 5.51
CA MET A 75 0.18 0.55 6.55
C MET A 75 1.58 1.17 6.64
N ALA A 76 2.24 1.40 5.50
CA ALA A 76 3.55 2.05 5.49
C ALA A 76 3.49 3.51 5.99
N ASN A 77 2.40 4.24 5.69
CA ASN A 77 2.16 5.57 6.24
C ASN A 77 1.89 5.53 7.75
N GLN A 78 1.10 4.57 8.23
CA GLN A 78 0.84 4.37 9.67
C GLN A 78 2.13 4.05 10.43
N ALA A 79 3.02 3.26 9.84
CA ALA A 79 4.35 2.98 10.37
C ALA A 79 5.33 4.15 10.23
N GLN A 80 4.92 5.25 9.60
CA GLN A 80 5.73 6.45 9.35
C GLN A 80 7.06 6.15 8.66
N VAL A 81 7.04 5.18 7.72
CA VAL A 81 8.25 4.78 7.00
C VAL A 81 8.85 5.98 6.28
N ARG A 82 10.15 6.17 6.47
CA ARG A 82 10.97 7.18 5.79
C ARG A 82 12.33 6.61 5.42
N ALA A 83 13.05 7.34 4.59
CA ALA A 83 14.41 7.02 4.20
C ALA A 83 15.29 6.67 5.43
N GLY A 84 15.96 5.52 5.36
CA GLY A 84 16.83 5.02 6.42
C GLY A 84 16.14 4.20 7.52
N ASN A 85 14.81 4.04 7.48
CA ASN A 85 14.15 3.06 8.34
C ASN A 85 14.41 1.64 7.85
N VAL A 86 14.64 0.71 8.77
CA VAL A 86 14.63 -0.72 8.48
C VAL A 86 13.20 -1.23 8.64
N VAL A 87 12.67 -1.86 7.61
CA VAL A 87 11.32 -2.44 7.61
C VAL A 87 11.42 -3.94 7.42
N PHE A 88 10.79 -4.70 8.30
CA PHE A 88 10.76 -6.16 8.23
C PHE A 88 9.33 -6.67 8.05
N ASP A 89 9.12 -7.47 7.00
CA ASP A 89 7.87 -8.19 6.77
C ASP A 89 8.07 -9.69 7.06
N PRO A 90 7.51 -10.24 8.16
CA PRO A 90 7.72 -11.63 8.51
C PRO A 90 7.02 -12.62 7.55
N PHE A 91 6.10 -12.16 6.69
CA PHE A 91 5.35 -13.00 5.74
C PHE A 91 5.33 -12.34 4.36
N VAL A 92 6.52 -12.10 3.82
CA VAL A 92 6.76 -11.18 2.71
C VAL A 92 6.04 -11.57 1.41
N GLY A 93 5.83 -12.86 1.16
CA GLY A 93 5.24 -13.36 -0.06
C GLY A 93 5.91 -12.78 -1.32
N THR A 94 5.12 -12.11 -2.17
CA THR A 94 5.61 -11.43 -3.38
C THR A 94 6.00 -9.96 -3.17
N GLY A 95 6.13 -9.53 -1.91
CA GLY A 95 6.72 -8.25 -1.52
C GLY A 95 5.76 -7.07 -1.43
N GLY A 96 4.44 -7.29 -1.37
CA GLY A 96 3.43 -6.21 -1.41
C GLY A 96 3.66 -5.09 -0.38
N LEU A 97 3.88 -5.45 0.90
CA LEU A 97 4.16 -4.46 1.95
C LEU A 97 5.52 -3.80 1.78
N LEU A 98 6.54 -4.59 1.40
CA LEU A 98 7.90 -4.07 1.19
C LEU A 98 8.00 -3.15 -0.04
N ILE A 99 7.16 -3.31 -1.07
CA ILE A 99 7.05 -2.35 -2.18
C ILE A 99 6.61 -0.98 -1.67
N ALA A 100 5.58 -0.95 -0.82
CA ALA A 100 5.09 0.29 -0.23
C ALA A 100 6.14 0.93 0.70
N ALA A 101 6.82 0.14 1.53
CA ALA A 101 7.90 0.62 2.39
C ALA A 101 9.11 1.14 1.58
N SER A 102 9.49 0.42 0.52
CA SER A 102 10.60 0.82 -0.37
C SER A 102 10.28 2.12 -1.11
N HIS A 103 9.02 2.35 -1.48
CA HIS A 103 8.62 3.62 -2.09
C HIS A 103 8.90 4.83 -1.19
N PHE A 104 8.74 4.68 0.12
CA PHE A 104 9.07 5.72 1.10
C PHE A 104 10.55 5.74 1.50
N GLY A 105 11.40 4.91 0.87
CA GLY A 105 12.84 4.86 1.10
C GLY A 105 13.27 3.92 2.24
N GLY A 106 12.39 3.04 2.71
CA GLY A 106 12.74 2.04 3.71
C GLY A 106 13.74 1.02 3.18
N VAL A 107 14.71 0.64 4.01
CA VAL A 107 15.59 -0.52 3.80
C VAL A 107 14.80 -1.76 4.19
N CYS A 108 14.42 -2.55 3.19
CA CYS A 108 13.43 -3.60 3.36
C CYS A 108 14.09 -4.97 3.55
N MET A 109 13.56 -5.73 4.50
CA MET A 109 13.90 -7.12 4.76
C MET A 109 12.61 -7.93 4.87
N GLY A 110 12.63 -9.20 4.50
CA GLY A 110 11.45 -10.05 4.62
C GLY A 110 11.77 -11.51 4.82
N SER A 111 10.80 -12.24 5.36
CA SER A 111 10.85 -13.69 5.44
C SER A 111 9.59 -14.33 4.91
N ASP A 112 9.71 -15.54 4.37
CA ASP A 112 8.58 -16.41 4.07
C ASP A 112 9.00 -17.86 4.32
N ILE A 113 8.04 -18.71 4.70
CA ILE A 113 8.31 -20.14 4.88
C ILE A 113 8.40 -20.85 3.54
N ASP A 114 7.73 -20.33 2.51
CA ASP A 114 7.69 -20.95 1.20
C ASP A 114 8.74 -20.33 0.25
N ILE A 115 9.91 -20.97 0.19
CA ILE A 115 10.98 -20.60 -0.75
C ILE A 115 10.50 -20.54 -2.22
N ARG A 116 9.44 -21.27 -2.58
CA ARG A 116 8.88 -21.27 -3.93
C ARG A 116 8.22 -19.94 -4.26
N VAL A 117 7.68 -19.21 -3.28
CA VAL A 117 7.16 -17.85 -3.50
C VAL A 117 8.32 -16.89 -3.75
N LEU A 118 9.37 -16.96 -2.94
CA LEU A 118 10.54 -16.07 -3.04
C LEU A 118 11.30 -16.28 -4.36
N LYS A 119 11.53 -17.55 -4.74
CA LYS A 119 12.24 -17.94 -5.97
C LYS A 119 11.33 -18.01 -7.20
N GLY A 120 10.02 -17.93 -7.04
CA GLY A 120 9.06 -18.00 -8.14
C GLY A 120 8.78 -19.40 -8.69
N TRP A 121 9.02 -20.45 -7.92
CA TRP A 121 8.88 -21.85 -8.36
C TRP A 121 7.42 -22.32 -8.33
N GLY A 122 6.64 -21.94 -9.35
CA GLY A 122 5.28 -22.45 -9.58
C GLY A 122 4.19 -21.92 -8.63
N VAL A 123 4.55 -21.24 -7.54
CA VAL A 123 3.59 -20.62 -6.61
C VAL A 123 3.32 -19.16 -6.99
N ALA A 124 4.36 -18.38 -7.26
CA ALA A 124 4.21 -17.06 -7.84
C ALA A 124 3.99 -17.16 -9.35
N ARG A 125 3.17 -16.29 -9.91
CA ARG A 125 2.81 -16.28 -11.33
C ARG A 125 3.08 -14.92 -11.97
N LEU A 126 3.37 -14.94 -13.26
CA LEU A 126 3.39 -13.75 -14.08
C LEU A 126 1.96 -13.23 -14.24
N ASN A 127 1.78 -11.92 -14.15
CA ASN A 127 0.51 -11.30 -14.47
C ASN A 127 0.30 -11.29 -15.99
N LYS A 128 -0.81 -11.87 -16.46
CA LYS A 128 -1.13 -11.95 -17.89
C LYS A 128 -1.54 -10.60 -18.49
N GLU A 129 -1.91 -9.64 -17.66
CA GLU A 129 -2.31 -8.28 -18.06
C GLU A 129 -1.11 -7.38 -18.35
N VAL A 130 0.08 -7.77 -17.89
CA VAL A 130 1.33 -7.04 -18.10
C VAL A 130 2.11 -7.73 -19.22
N GLN A 131 2.63 -6.95 -20.18
CA GLN A 131 3.51 -7.49 -21.21
C GLN A 131 4.79 -8.02 -20.58
N GLN A 132 5.07 -9.31 -20.82
CA GLN A 132 6.19 -10.01 -20.21
C GLN A 132 7.34 -10.14 -21.21
N PRO A 133 8.60 -9.92 -20.81
CA PRO A 133 9.75 -10.28 -21.63
C PRO A 133 9.89 -11.82 -21.72
N ASN A 134 10.57 -12.30 -22.76
CA ASN A 134 10.71 -13.74 -23.02
C ASN A 134 11.46 -14.51 -21.92
N ASP A 135 12.31 -13.82 -21.16
CA ASP A 135 13.08 -14.34 -20.03
C ASP A 135 12.45 -13.98 -18.66
N ALA A 136 11.15 -13.68 -18.64
CA ALA A 136 10.46 -13.28 -17.42
C ALA A 136 10.54 -14.35 -16.32
N HIS A 137 11.14 -13.99 -15.19
CA HIS A 137 11.16 -14.80 -13.98
C HIS A 137 10.09 -14.33 -12.98
N THR A 138 9.52 -15.28 -12.25
CA THR A 138 8.47 -15.09 -11.23
C THR A 138 9.00 -14.80 -9.83
N THR A 139 10.26 -14.35 -9.72
CA THR A 139 10.88 -14.06 -8.42
C THR A 139 10.32 -12.78 -7.82
N ILE A 140 10.32 -12.68 -6.48
CA ILE A 140 9.90 -11.47 -5.75
C ILE A 140 10.62 -10.21 -6.24
N PHE A 141 11.92 -10.30 -6.52
CA PHE A 141 12.78 -9.17 -6.88
C PHE A 141 12.36 -8.47 -8.16
N ARG A 142 11.63 -9.16 -9.04
CA ARG A 142 11.20 -8.58 -10.30
C ARG A 142 10.24 -7.40 -10.09
N ASN A 143 9.34 -7.50 -9.12
CA ASN A 143 8.42 -6.39 -8.79
C ASN A 143 9.22 -5.13 -8.45
N PHE A 144 10.22 -5.25 -7.57
CA PHE A 144 11.07 -4.13 -7.18
C PHE A 144 11.84 -3.54 -8.35
N ARG A 145 12.45 -4.40 -9.17
CA ARG A 145 13.19 -3.98 -10.37
C ARG A 145 12.33 -3.18 -11.33
N GLU A 146 11.13 -3.63 -11.64
CA GLU A 146 10.23 -2.96 -12.60
C GLU A 146 9.63 -1.66 -12.06
N TYR A 147 9.46 -1.56 -10.74
CA TYR A 147 9.09 -0.30 -10.11
C TYR A 147 10.28 0.65 -9.89
N GLY A 148 11.52 0.24 -10.21
CA GLY A 148 12.72 1.02 -9.95
C GLY A 148 12.98 1.24 -8.45
N LEU A 149 12.64 0.24 -7.63
CA LEU A 149 12.81 0.25 -6.18
C LEU A 149 14.03 -0.59 -5.76
N PRO A 150 14.69 -0.24 -4.63
CA PRO A 150 15.71 -1.10 -4.03
C PRO A 150 15.14 -2.50 -3.74
N ALA A 151 15.91 -3.54 -4.09
CA ALA A 151 15.53 -4.90 -3.77
C ALA A 151 15.60 -5.13 -2.25
N PRO A 152 14.65 -5.87 -1.65
CA PRO A 152 14.72 -6.24 -0.24
C PRO A 152 15.71 -7.39 -0.04
N GLU A 153 16.23 -7.52 1.18
CA GLU A 153 16.86 -8.78 1.61
C GLU A 153 15.77 -9.78 2.02
N VAL A 154 15.83 -11.01 1.53
CA VAL A 154 14.82 -12.02 1.84
C VAL A 154 15.43 -13.34 2.28
N ILE A 155 14.83 -13.93 3.31
CA ILE A 155 15.24 -15.22 3.86
C ILE A 155 14.07 -16.20 3.87
N CYS A 156 14.35 -17.48 3.65
CA CYS A 156 13.39 -18.54 3.93
C CYS A 156 13.43 -18.82 5.43
N SER A 157 12.32 -18.62 6.13
CA SER A 157 12.24 -18.82 7.58
C SER A 157 10.88 -19.32 7.99
N ASP A 158 10.86 -20.24 8.96
CA ASP A 158 9.65 -20.62 9.66
C ASP A 158 9.53 -19.79 10.94
N ASN A 159 8.56 -18.86 10.97
CA ASN A 159 8.33 -17.99 12.13
C ASN A 159 7.67 -18.73 13.31
N ALA A 160 7.17 -19.95 13.10
CA ALA A 160 6.68 -20.81 14.17
C ALA A 160 7.82 -21.65 14.78
N ALA A 161 8.97 -21.74 14.12
CA ALA A 161 10.12 -22.45 14.66
C ALA A 161 10.73 -21.69 15.85
N TRP A 162 11.15 -22.45 16.87
CA TRP A 162 11.81 -21.87 18.03
C TRP A 162 13.17 -21.30 17.63
N VAL A 163 13.41 -20.02 17.96
CA VAL A 163 14.66 -19.31 17.69
C VAL A 163 15.84 -19.99 18.40
N TRP A 164 15.57 -20.64 19.53
CA TRP A 164 16.53 -21.43 20.28
C TRP A 164 16.37 -22.89 19.90
N ARG A 165 17.47 -23.57 19.54
CA ARG A 165 17.51 -25.03 19.53
C ARG A 165 17.39 -25.50 20.98
N ALA A 166 16.18 -25.55 21.53
CA ALA A 166 15.94 -26.34 22.72
C ALA A 166 16.32 -27.79 22.36
N PRO A 167 17.11 -28.49 23.20
CA PRO A 167 17.36 -29.91 22.97
C PRO A 167 16.00 -30.61 22.84
N SER A 168 15.89 -31.58 21.94
CA SER A 168 14.67 -32.38 21.82
C SER A 168 14.27 -32.94 23.19
N PRO A 169 12.97 -32.93 23.53
CA PRO A 169 12.49 -33.57 24.75
C PRO A 169 12.84 -35.06 24.78
#